data_AF-A0A2V8VLN9-F1
#
_entry.id   AF-A0A2V8VLN9-F1
#
_cell.length_a   1.000
_cell.length_b   1.000
_cell.length_c   1.000
_cell.angle_alpha   90.00
_cell.angle_beta   90.00
_cell.angle_gamma   90.00
#
_symmetry.space_group_name_H-M   'P 1'
#
loop_
_entity.id
_entity.type
_entity.pdbx_description
1 polymer ?
#
loop_
_entity_poly.entity_id
_entity_poly.type
_entity_poly.pdbx_seq_one_letter_code
_entity_poly.pdbx_strand_id
1 'polypeptide(L)'
;MMQLASLLGAVLILVAYAAHQAGRIGRDSLLYHALNALGGFVLCVVAVDASQAGFIILEGAWTVISLGAIVRTARRGPAGA
;
A
#
# COMPACT_ATOMS: atom_id res chain seq x y z
N MET A 1 2.84 -3.84 21.17
CA MET A 1 2.35 -4.68 20.05
C MET A 1 2.17 -3.87 18.75
N MET A 2 1.58 -2.66 18.80
CA MET A 2 1.44 -1.78 17.61
C MET A 2 2.76 -1.43 16.92
N GLN A 3 3.89 -1.41 17.63
CA GLN A 3 5.21 -1.22 17.02
C GLN A 3 5.56 -2.28 15.97
N LEU A 4 5.22 -3.57 16.23
CA LEU A 4 5.45 -4.64 15.26
C LEU A 4 4.54 -4.47 14.05
N ALA A 5 3.28 -4.08 14.26
CA ALA A 5 2.36 -3.78 13.17
C ALA A 5 2.88 -2.63 12.31
N SER A 6 3.38 -1.56 12.93
CA SER A 6 4.00 -0.43 12.23
C SER A 6 5.20 -0.87 11.39
N LEU A 7 6.08 -1.69 11.97
CA LEU A 7 7.25 -2.22 11.26
C LEU A 7 6.84 -3.10 10.07
N LEU A 8 5.83 -3.96 10.24
CA LEU A 8 5.29 -4.80 9.17
C LEU A 8 4.68 -3.94 8.05
N GLY A 9 3.90 -2.92 8.39
CA GLY A 9 3.31 -1.98 7.44
C GLY A 9 4.38 -1.23 6.63
N ALA A 10 5.40 -0.71 7.32
CA ALA A 10 6.52 -0.03 6.68
C ALA A 10 7.33 -0.97 5.76
N VAL A 11 7.61 -2.20 6.19
CA VAL A 11 8.32 -3.21 5.39
C VAL A 11 7.53 -3.57 4.13
N LEU A 12 6.21 -3.72 4.22
CA LEU A 12 5.36 -3.98 3.04
C LEU A 12 5.50 -2.88 1.98
N ILE A 13 5.41 -1.61 2.40
CA ILE A 13 5.58 -0.46 1.51
C ILE A 13 7.00 -0.41 0.93
N LEU A 14 8.02 -0.60 1.77
CA LEU A 14 9.43 -0.55 1.34
C LEU A 14 9.78 -1.68 0.39
N VAL A 15 9.28 -2.89 0.59
CA VAL A 15 9.48 -4.02 -0.32
C VAL A 15 8.82 -3.74 -1.67
N ALA A 16 7.59 -3.20 -1.67
CA ALA A 16 6.92 -2.80 -2.90
C ALA A 16 7.71 -1.74 -3.66
N TYR A 17 8.18 -0.71 -2.94
CA TYR A 17 8.99 0.36 -3.50
C TYR A 17 10.34 -0.12 -4.03
N ALA A 18 11.07 -0.95 -3.27
CA ALA A 18 12.35 -1.50 -3.67
C ALA A 18 12.22 -2.41 -4.90
N ALA A 19 11.17 -3.25 -4.94
CA ALA A 19 10.90 -4.10 -6.08
C ALA A 19 10.53 -3.29 -7.34
N HIS A 20 9.77 -2.20 -7.17
CA HIS A 20 9.52 -1.24 -8.25
C HIS A 20 10.80 -0.56 -8.72
N GLN A 21 11.62 -0.06 -7.81
CA GLN A 21 12.87 0.64 -8.12
C GLN A 21 13.89 -0.29 -8.81
N ALA A 22 13.89 -1.57 -8.46
CA ALA A 22 14.71 -2.60 -9.10
C ALA A 22 14.18 -3.00 -10.50
N GLY A 23 13.10 -2.39 -10.99
CA GLY A 23 12.46 -2.73 -12.26
C GLY A 23 11.77 -4.11 -12.28
N ARG A 24 11.61 -4.75 -11.12
CA ARG A 24 10.98 -6.08 -11.00
C ARG A 24 9.46 -6.02 -11.05
N ILE A 25 8.88 -4.89 -10.64
CA ILE A 25 7.43 -4.68 -10.61
C ILE A 25 7.11 -3.32 -11.24
N GLY A 26 6.19 -3.28 -12.20
CA GLY A 26 5.76 -2.02 -12.80
C GLY A 26 4.88 -1.18 -11.86
N ARG A 27 4.88 0.14 -12.07
CA ARG A 27 4.05 1.11 -11.32
C ARG A 27 2.54 0.82 -11.38
N ASP A 28 2.08 0.20 -12.47
CA ASP A 28 0.69 -0.21 -12.68
C ASP A 28 0.41 -1.66 -12.25
N SER A 29 1.39 -2.33 -11.63
CA SER A 29 1.24 -3.71 -11.21
C SER A 29 0.24 -3.84 -10.07
N LEU A 30 -0.66 -4.83 -10.19
CA LEU A 30 -1.57 -5.24 -9.13
C LEU A 30 -0.82 -5.55 -7.83
N LEU A 31 0.34 -6.20 -7.92
CA LEU A 31 1.15 -6.57 -6.75
C LEU A 31 1.72 -5.32 -6.04
N TYR A 32 2.16 -4.32 -6.81
CA TYR A 32 2.66 -3.07 -6.25
C TYR A 32 1.55 -2.34 -5.47
N HIS A 33 0.36 -2.22 -6.06
CA HIS A 33 -0.77 -1.57 -5.40
C HIS A 33 -1.31 -2.39 -4.22
N ALA A 34 -1.31 -3.72 -4.29
CA ALA A 34 -1.73 -4.59 -3.19
C ALA A 34 -0.83 -4.46 -1.96
N LEU A 35 0.49 -4.48 -2.15
CA LEU A 35 1.44 -4.30 -1.05
C LEU A 35 1.33 -2.91 -0.42
N ASN A 36 1.17 -1.85 -1.22
CA ASN A 36 0.97 -0.50 -0.71
C ASN A 36 -0.37 -0.35 0.02
N ALA A 37 -1.46 -0.92 -0.51
CA ALA A 37 -2.77 -0.89 0.15
C ALA A 37 -2.72 -1.60 1.51
N LEU A 38 -2.07 -2.77 1.58
CA LEU A 38 -1.96 -3.54 2.83
C LEU A 38 -1.06 -2.82 3.84
N GLY A 39 0.11 -2.34 3.42
CA GLY A 39 1.03 -1.62 4.28
C GLY A 39 0.44 -0.31 4.81
N GLY A 40 -0.18 0.48 3.94
CA GLY A 40 -0.86 1.72 4.30
C GLY A 40 -2.05 1.49 5.23
N PHE A 41 -2.82 0.41 5.03
CA PHE A 41 -3.93 0.08 5.92
C PHE A 41 -3.43 -0.24 7.34
N VAL A 42 -2.37 -1.04 7.45
CA VAL A 42 -1.76 -1.36 8.75
C VAL A 42 -1.23 -0.10 9.44
N LEU A 43 -0.53 0.78 8.71
CA LEU A 43 -0.04 2.05 9.25
C LEU A 43 -1.17 2.99 9.65
N CYS A 44 -2.28 3.02 8.90
CA CYS A 44 -3.47 3.79 9.25
C CYS A 44 -4.09 3.31 10.56
N VAL A 45 -4.22 1.99 10.77
CA VAL A 45 -4.70 1.43 12.05
C VAL A 45 -3.77 1.82 13.21
N VAL A 46 -2.45 1.76 13.00
CA VAL A 46 -1.47 2.21 14.01
C VAL A 46 -1.61 3.71 14.28
N ALA A 47 -1.84 4.52 13.25
CA ALA A 47 -1.99 5.97 13.39
C ALA A 47 -3.26 6.35 14.16
N VAL A 48 -4.35 5.59 13.98
CA VAL A 48 -5.59 5.75 14.76
C VAL A 48 -5.34 5.44 16.23
N ASP A 49 -4.66 4.32 16.53
CA ASP A 49 -4.29 3.96 17.91
C ASP A 49 -3.39 5.03 18.55
N ALA A 50 -2.46 5.59 17.78
CA ALA A 50 -1.57 6.67 18.21
C ALA A 50 -2.23 8.06 18.23
N SER A 51 -3.51 8.19 17.85
CA SER A 51 -4.23 9.47 17.74
C SER A 51 -3.51 10.53 16.89
N GLN A 52 -2.78 10.10 15.87
CA GLN A 52 -1.98 10.99 15.00
C GLN A 52 -2.77 11.41 13.76
N ALA A 53 -3.57 12.47 13.87
CA ALA A 53 -4.46 12.93 12.80
C ALA A 53 -3.77 13.08 11.43
N GLY A 54 -2.55 13.64 11.38
CA GLY A 54 -1.80 13.79 10.13
C GLY A 54 -1.43 12.45 9.47
N PHE A 55 -1.02 11.47 10.26
CA PHE A 55 -0.70 10.14 9.77
C PHE A 55 -1.95 9.36 9.37
N ILE A 56 -3.06 9.50 10.09
CA ILE A 56 -4.35 8.87 9.74
C ILE A 56 -4.79 9.32 8.34
N ILE A 57 -4.73 10.62 8.06
CA ILE A 57 -5.09 11.17 6.75
C ILE A 57 -4.12 10.67 5.68
N LEU A 58 -2.82 10.72 5.95
CA LEU A 58 -1.78 10.32 5.00
C LEU A 58 -1.90 8.83 4.61
N GLU A 59 -1.90 7.95 5.58
CA GLU A 59 -1.95 6.50 5.38
C GLU A 59 -3.32 6.05 4.85
N GLY A 60 -4.39 6.70 5.33
CA GLY A 60 -5.74 6.51 4.80
C GLY A 60 -5.84 6.87 3.32
N ALA A 61 -5.31 8.02 2.92
CA ALA A 61 -5.29 8.44 1.51
C ALA A 61 -4.47 7.47 0.65
N TRP A 62 -3.28 7.06 1.11
CA TRP A 62 -2.46 6.07 0.42
C TRP A 62 -3.17 4.74 0.21
N THR A 63 -3.88 4.28 1.23
CA THR A 63 -4.68 3.05 1.18
C THR A 63 -5.79 3.17 0.14
N VAL A 64 -6.57 4.26 0.15
CA VAL A 64 -7.68 4.48 -0.79
C VAL A 64 -7.20 4.60 -2.23
N ILE A 65 -6.12 5.35 -2.47
CA ILE A 65 -5.53 5.50 -3.82
C ILE A 65 -5.06 4.14 -4.33
N SER A 66 -4.40 3.34 -3.47
CA SER A 66 -3.93 2.01 -3.83
C SER A 66 -5.08 1.04 -4.14
N LEU A 67 -6.15 1.06 -3.34
CA LEU A 67 -7.37 0.29 -3.63
C LEU A 67 -8.03 0.71 -4.96
N GLY A 68 -8.11 2.01 -5.24
CA GLY A 68 -8.61 2.52 -6.52
C GLY A 68 -7.79 2.02 -7.71
N ALA A 69 -6.47 1.97 -7.56
CA ALA A 69 -5.57 1.43 -8.58
C ALA A 69 -5.75 -0.08 -8.77
N ILE A 70 -5.90 -0.86 -7.68
CA ILE A 70 -6.23 -2.30 -7.73
C ILE A 70 -7.52 -2.53 -8.50
N VAL A 71 -8.60 -1.80 -8.17
CA VAL A 71 -9.90 -1.93 -8.84
C VAL A 71 -9.78 -1.59 -10.33
N ARG A 72 -9.04 -0.54 -10.67
CA ARG A 72 -8.79 -0.15 -12.07
C ARG A 72 -8.00 -1.21 -12.83
N THR A 73 -6.95 -1.78 -12.24
CA THR A 73 -6.14 -2.84 -12.86
C THR A 73 -6.92 -4.14 -13.00
N ALA A 74 -7.70 -4.53 -12.00
CA ALA A 74 -8.57 -5.70 -12.07
C ALA A 74 -9.66 -5.55 -13.15
N ARG A 75 -10.25 -4.35 -13.29
CA ARG A 75 -11.25 -4.05 -14.34
C ARG A 75 -10.69 -4.01 -15.75
N ARG A 76 -9.40 -3.77 -15.92
CA ARG A 76 -8.75 -3.78 -17.23
C ARG A 76 -8.61 -5.19 -17.81
N GLY A 77 -8.78 -6.23 -16.98
CA GLY A 77 -8.54 -7.62 -17.38
C GLY A 77 -7.12 -7.83 -17.92
N PRO A 78 -6.70 -9.08 -18.19
CA PRO A 78 -5.53 -9.32 -19.02
C PRO A 78 -5.83 -8.80 -20.43
N ALA A 79 -5.48 -7.56 -20.72
CA ALA A 79 -5.47 -7.06 -22.08
C ALA A 79 -4.27 -7.70 -22.81
N GLY A 80 -4.48 -8.89 -23.37
CA GLY A 80 -3.57 -9.53 -24.33
C GLY A 80 -3.23 -10.98 -23.97
N ALA A 81 -3.48 -11.86 -24.94
CA ALA A 81 -3.08 -13.27 -25.01
C ALA A 81 -1.57 -13.50 -24.82
#